data_AF-A0A4W3GJD2-F1
#
_entry.id   AF-A0A4W3GJD2-F1
#
_cell.length_a   1.000
_cell.length_b   1.000
_cell.length_c   1.000
_cell.angle_alpha   90.00
_cell.angle_beta   90.00
_cell.angle_gamma   90.00
#
_symmetry.space_group_name_H-M   'P 1'
#
loop_
_entity.id
_entity.type
_entity.pdbx_description
1 polymer ?
#
loop_
_entity_poly.entity_id
_entity_poly.type
_entity_poly.pdbx_seq_one_letter_code
_entity_poly.pdbx_strand_id
1 'polypeptide(L)'
;MSVCLCLCLSMSVCLCLCLSVCLCGRSLPDDIVIIRLGGEDEDEYEYEEEDQETVTEPVPGVTTRLCDYDRCRHGQRPCAELQLLAGPSNPCLCPGMADEDAPPDPPQLLPPTTITDSSAQLHWCEPLSTVRGYRLLLSNDGPAHRPDGPPLAPDARLHTLTGLRSATAYRVCVEAFNAAGQSRRLEGVAPRSSPERRHLDGPGLELGPCRRFTTKPSRYTVAAVGASGLLALLLVAVAAGACCGPPCALLL
;
A
#
# COMPACT_ATOMS: atom_id res chain seq x y z
N MET A 1 38.68 -5.57 -18.80
CA MET A 1 37.92 -4.86 -19.86
C MET A 1 37.81 -5.80 -21.05
N SER A 2 36.61 -6.22 -21.43
CA SER A 2 36.40 -7.21 -22.50
C SER A 2 36.15 -6.48 -23.82
N VAL A 3 36.88 -6.84 -24.88
CA VAL A 3 36.71 -6.28 -26.23
C VAL A 3 36.12 -7.37 -27.12
N CYS A 4 34.91 -7.16 -27.64
CA CYS A 4 34.25 -8.09 -28.55
C CYS A 4 34.33 -7.55 -29.98
N LEU A 5 34.82 -8.38 -30.92
CA LEU A 5 34.66 -8.13 -32.35
C LEU A 5 33.55 -9.03 -32.90
N CYS A 6 32.55 -8.42 -33.54
CA CYS A 6 31.48 -9.10 -34.25
C CYS A 6 31.70 -8.98 -35.76
N LEU A 7 31.74 -10.11 -36.46
CA LEU A 7 31.76 -10.16 -37.92
C LEU A 7 30.48 -10.86 -38.40
N CYS A 8 29.66 -10.15 -39.18
CA CYS A 8 28.42 -10.68 -39.74
C CYS A 8 28.65 -11.10 -41.18
N LEU A 9 28.39 -12.37 -41.47
CA LEU A 9 28.64 -12.99 -42.79
C LEU A 9 27.34 -13.16 -43.61
N SER A 10 26.16 -12.94 -43.01
CA SER A 10 24.85 -12.81 -43.68
C SER A 10 23.78 -12.27 -42.72
N MET A 11 22.62 -11.80 -43.22
CA MET A 11 21.50 -11.24 -42.45
C MET A 11 20.91 -12.18 -41.38
N SER A 12 21.29 -13.45 -41.38
CA SER A 12 20.84 -14.44 -40.38
C SER A 12 21.98 -15.12 -39.62
N VAL A 13 23.26 -14.77 -39.86
CA VAL A 13 24.41 -15.43 -39.22
C VAL A 13 25.50 -14.42 -38.85
N CYS A 14 25.72 -14.22 -37.55
CA CYS A 14 26.88 -13.50 -37.01
C CYS A 14 27.68 -14.44 -36.09
N LEU A 15 29.00 -14.45 -36.25
CA LEU A 15 29.91 -15.17 -35.34
C LEU A 15 30.47 -14.17 -34.30
N CYS A 16 30.31 -14.51 -33.02
CA CYS A 16 30.94 -13.80 -31.90
C CYS A 16 32.05 -14.67 -31.32
N LEU A 17 33.29 -14.20 -31.35
CA LEU A 17 34.43 -14.84 -30.69
C LEU A 17 34.78 -14.05 -29.42
N CYS A 18 34.58 -14.67 -28.26
CA CYS A 18 35.00 -14.14 -26.96
C CYS A 18 36.31 -14.83 -26.55
N LEU A 19 37.41 -14.08 -26.46
CA LEU A 19 38.66 -14.58 -25.89
C LEU A 19 38.72 -14.20 -24.40
N SER A 20 38.62 -15.21 -23.51
CA SER A 20 38.87 -15.06 -22.08
C SER A 20 40.37 -15.05 -21.80
N VAL A 21 40.91 -13.95 -21.27
CA VAL A 21 42.23 -13.92 -20.65
C VAL A 21 42.07 -14.29 -19.17
N CYS A 22 42.36 -15.55 -18.84
CA CYS A 22 42.52 -16.00 -17.46
C CYS A 22 43.96 -15.72 -17.01
N LEU A 23 44.18 -14.73 -16.15
CA LEU A 23 45.45 -14.59 -15.42
C LEU A 23 45.35 -15.39 -14.12
N CYS A 24 45.97 -16.56 -14.11
CA CYS A 24 46.20 -17.36 -12.92
C CYS A 24 47.71 -17.46 -12.64
N GLY A 25 48.09 -17.06 -11.43
CA GLY A 25 49.27 -17.37 -10.61
C GLY A 25 50.64 -17.69 -11.22
N ARG A 26 51.68 -17.00 -10.71
CA ARG A 26 53.01 -17.61 -10.48
C ARG A 26 53.58 -17.20 -9.12
N SER A 27 54.17 -18.20 -8.49
CA SER A 27 54.80 -18.27 -7.17
C SER A 27 56.34 -18.30 -7.29
N LEU A 28 57.03 -18.01 -6.17
CA LEU A 28 58.44 -18.27 -5.77
C LEU A 28 59.54 -17.29 -6.24
N PRO A 29 60.68 -17.14 -5.48
CA PRO A 29 61.27 -18.11 -4.53
C PRO A 29 61.71 -17.61 -3.13
N ASP A 30 62.04 -18.59 -2.28
CA ASP A 30 62.60 -18.54 -0.93
C ASP A 30 64.05 -18.01 -0.81
N ASP A 31 64.37 -17.67 0.44
CA ASP A 31 65.67 -17.53 1.10
C ASP A 31 66.46 -16.20 0.99
N ILE A 32 66.45 -15.44 2.09
CA ILE A 32 67.66 -14.92 2.77
C ILE A 32 67.33 -14.78 4.27
N VAL A 33 68.11 -15.47 5.10
CA VAL A 33 68.20 -15.29 6.55
C VAL A 33 69.40 -14.39 6.84
N ILE A 34 69.20 -13.26 7.53
CA ILE A 34 70.26 -12.57 8.27
C ILE A 34 69.78 -12.34 9.72
N ILE A 35 70.66 -12.69 10.65
CA ILE A 35 70.43 -12.74 12.10
C ILE A 35 70.92 -11.42 12.75
N ARG A 36 70.05 -10.83 13.58
CA ARG A 36 70.24 -9.91 14.74
C ARG A 36 71.06 -8.63 14.59
N LEU A 37 70.54 -7.53 15.15
CA LEU A 37 70.98 -6.94 16.42
C LEU A 37 69.81 -6.15 17.05
N GLY A 38 69.69 -6.18 18.38
CA GLY A 38 68.70 -5.41 19.12
C GLY A 38 68.97 -3.91 19.07
N GLY A 39 67.91 -3.14 19.29
CA GLY A 39 67.94 -1.71 19.47
C GLY A 39 66.54 -1.27 19.90
N GLU A 40 66.49 -0.78 21.14
CA GLU A 40 65.34 -0.25 21.86
C GLU A 40 64.51 0.81 21.11
N ASP A 41 63.23 0.83 21.49
CA ASP A 41 62.34 1.96 21.71
C ASP A 41 62.22 3.04 20.62
N GLU A 42 60.98 3.29 20.17
CA GLU A 42 60.34 4.62 20.26
C GLU A 42 59.00 4.65 19.48
N ASP A 43 57.93 4.80 20.28
CA ASP A 43 56.59 5.37 20.01
C ASP A 43 55.64 4.75 18.96
N GLU A 44 54.78 3.84 19.46
CA GLU A 44 53.45 3.60 18.93
C GLU A 44 52.50 4.68 19.49
N TYR A 45 52.17 5.68 18.67
CA TYR A 45 51.19 6.71 19.01
C TYR A 45 49.77 6.11 18.97
N GLU A 46 49.30 5.61 20.11
CA GLU A 46 47.89 5.30 20.33
C GLU A 46 47.13 6.62 20.47
N TYR A 47 46.34 6.98 19.45
CA TYR A 47 45.32 8.02 19.61
C TYR A 47 44.19 7.40 20.42
N GLU A 48 44.20 7.61 21.74
CA GLU A 48 42.97 7.56 22.52
C GLU A 48 42.11 8.73 22.00
N GLU A 49 41.13 8.45 21.15
CA GLU A 49 40.01 9.37 20.99
C GLU A 49 39.33 9.41 22.36
N GLU A 50 39.58 10.49 23.10
CA GLU A 50 38.83 10.79 24.30
C GLU A 50 37.40 11.08 23.81
N ASP A 51 36.54 10.06 23.81
CA ASP A 51 35.09 10.24 23.70
C ASP A 51 34.66 11.05 24.91
N GLN A 52 34.83 12.35 24.82
CA GLN A 52 34.05 13.30 25.57
C GLN A 52 32.63 13.19 25.03
N GLU A 53 31.93 12.15 25.48
CA GLU A 53 30.50 12.21 25.66
C GLU A 53 30.27 13.44 26.53
N THR A 54 30.03 14.58 25.88
CA THR A 54 29.39 15.72 26.51
C THR A 54 28.04 15.21 26.96
N VAL A 55 28.00 14.65 28.18
CA VAL A 55 26.81 14.40 28.95
C VAL A 55 26.19 15.78 29.14
N THR A 56 25.34 16.15 28.19
CA THR A 56 24.48 17.30 28.35
C THR A 56 23.56 16.91 29.48
N GLU A 57 23.74 17.55 30.64
CA GLU A 57 22.84 17.45 31.79
C GLU A 57 21.38 17.31 31.29
N PRO A 58 20.63 16.28 31.71
CA PRO A 58 19.24 16.15 31.30
C PRO A 58 18.49 17.39 31.80
N VAL A 59 18.03 18.23 30.87
CA VAL A 59 17.29 19.45 31.18
C VAL A 59 16.11 19.05 32.09
N PRO A 60 16.05 19.54 33.34
CA PRO A 60 14.98 19.16 34.26
C PRO A 60 13.66 19.73 33.72
N GLY A 61 12.76 18.85 33.27
CA GLY A 61 11.41 19.23 32.79
C GLY A 61 11.01 18.75 31.40
N VAL A 62 11.88 18.03 30.67
CA VAL A 62 11.54 17.48 29.35
C VAL A 62 10.64 16.25 29.50
N THR A 63 9.32 16.45 29.48
CA THR A 63 8.37 15.34 29.27
C THR A 63 8.26 15.07 27.78
N THR A 64 8.95 14.04 27.29
CA THR A 64 8.83 13.62 25.90
C THR A 64 7.44 13.03 25.66
N ARG A 65 6.61 13.71 24.86
CA ARG A 65 5.22 13.30 24.55
C ARG A 65 5.14 12.74 23.13
N LEU A 66 4.10 11.99 22.82
CA LEU A 66 3.83 11.67 21.41
C LEU A 66 3.36 12.93 20.67
N CYS A 67 3.80 13.09 19.43
CA CYS A 67 3.26 14.13 18.57
C CYS A 67 1.76 13.88 18.35
N ASP A 68 0.97 14.95 18.22
CA ASP A 68 -0.44 14.87 17.84
C ASP A 68 -0.53 14.52 16.34
N TYR A 69 -0.32 13.24 16.06
CA TYR A 69 -0.32 12.67 14.72
C TYR A 69 -1.35 11.54 14.65
N ASP A 70 -2.32 11.69 13.76
CA ASP A 70 -3.40 10.74 13.60
C ASP A 70 -3.22 9.99 12.29
N ARG A 71 -2.87 8.70 12.38
CA ARG A 71 -2.58 7.85 11.22
C ARG A 71 -3.68 7.81 10.15
N CYS A 72 -4.91 8.14 10.53
CA CYS A 72 -6.08 8.11 9.66
C CYS A 72 -6.45 9.51 9.13
N ARG A 73 -5.82 10.60 9.56
CA ARG A 73 -6.21 11.97 9.18
C ARG A 73 -5.65 12.36 7.81
N HIS A 74 -6.55 12.67 6.87
CA HIS A 74 -6.17 13.14 5.55
C HIS A 74 -5.59 14.56 5.57
N GLY A 75 -4.50 14.78 4.81
CA GLY A 75 -3.90 16.09 4.61
C GLY A 75 -3.23 16.65 5.86
N GLN A 76 -2.93 15.77 6.83
CA GLN A 76 -2.14 16.17 7.99
C GLN A 76 -0.68 16.36 7.59
N ARG A 77 0.02 17.23 8.33
CA ARG A 77 1.46 17.40 8.15
C ARG A 77 2.18 16.11 8.52
N PRO A 78 3.19 15.68 7.73
CA PRO A 78 3.98 14.49 8.04
C PRO A 78 4.57 14.56 9.44
N CYS A 79 4.63 13.42 10.12
CA CYS A 79 5.05 13.40 11.53
C CYS A 79 6.48 13.94 11.74
N ALA A 80 7.39 13.68 10.78
CA ALA A 80 8.73 14.26 10.79
C ALA A 80 8.73 15.80 10.82
N GLU A 81 7.77 16.44 10.13
CA GLU A 81 7.65 17.89 10.15
C GLU A 81 7.06 18.39 11.47
N LEU A 82 6.13 17.66 12.07
CA LEU A 82 5.58 18.00 13.39
C LEU A 82 6.66 17.98 14.48
N GLN A 83 7.60 17.03 14.43
CA GLN A 83 8.75 16.99 15.35
C GLN A 83 9.64 18.22 15.21
N LEU A 84 9.93 18.66 13.98
CA LEU A 84 10.75 19.85 13.71
C LEU A 84 10.13 21.13 14.28
N LEU A 85 8.80 21.20 14.33
CA LEU A 85 8.07 22.36 14.87
C LEU A 85 7.93 22.35 16.39
N ALA A 86 7.96 21.17 17.01
CA ALA A 86 7.72 21.02 18.45
C ALA A 86 8.77 21.76 19.30
N GLY A 87 9.93 22.05 18.72
CA GLY A 87 10.99 22.86 19.31
C GLY A 87 11.64 22.20 20.54
N PRO A 88 12.75 22.76 21.04
CA PRO A 88 13.51 22.18 22.14
C PRO A 88 12.77 22.23 23.50
N SER A 89 11.80 23.13 23.65
CA SER A 89 11.05 23.31 24.90
C SER A 89 9.95 22.28 25.14
N ASN A 90 9.46 21.62 24.09
CA ASN A 90 8.41 20.59 24.19
C ASN A 90 8.56 19.55 23.07
N PRO A 91 9.66 18.78 23.06
CA PRO A 91 9.90 17.81 22.01
C PRO A 91 8.83 16.72 22.02
N CYS A 92 8.41 16.31 20.82
CA CYS A 92 7.49 15.19 20.66
C CYS A 92 8.13 14.08 19.84
N LEU A 93 7.73 12.84 20.12
CA LEU A 93 8.15 11.65 19.38
C LEU A 93 7.04 11.18 18.46
N CYS A 94 7.42 10.76 17.26
CA CYS A 94 6.57 10.00 16.37
C CYS A 94 6.94 8.53 16.48
N PRO A 95 6.01 7.64 16.82
CA PRO A 95 6.30 6.22 16.89
C PRO A 95 6.61 5.63 15.51
N GLY A 96 7.57 4.70 15.49
CA GLY A 96 7.75 3.64 14.49
C GLY A 96 7.42 4.00 13.04
N MET A 97 8.34 4.65 12.35
CA MET A 97 8.41 4.50 10.90
C MET A 97 9.50 3.47 10.62
N ALA A 98 9.12 2.30 10.12
CA ALA A 98 10.09 1.39 9.50
C ALA A 98 10.94 2.16 8.48
N ASP A 99 12.24 1.86 8.46
CA ASP A 99 13.23 2.52 7.62
C ASP A 99 12.87 2.41 6.13
N GLU A 100 13.37 3.35 5.34
CA GLU A 100 13.09 3.42 3.89
C GLU A 100 13.70 2.23 3.11
N ASP A 101 14.51 1.41 3.77
CA ASP A 101 15.20 0.23 3.24
C ASP A 101 14.31 -1.02 3.15
N ALA A 102 13.10 -0.99 3.71
CA ALA A 102 12.12 -2.07 3.61
C ALA A 102 10.81 -1.61 2.96
N PRO A 103 10.13 -2.45 2.17
CA PRO A 103 8.80 -2.12 1.66
C PRO A 103 7.83 -1.79 2.80
N PRO A 104 6.88 -0.84 2.62
CA PRO A 104 5.99 -0.44 3.70
C PRO A 104 5.08 -1.57 4.15
N ASP A 105 4.67 -1.54 5.42
CA ASP A 105 3.55 -2.37 5.87
C ASP A 105 2.25 -2.00 5.13
N PRO A 106 1.27 -2.92 5.06
CA PRO A 106 0.00 -2.62 4.41
C PRO A 106 -0.79 -1.54 5.18
N PRO A 107 -1.36 -0.53 4.49
CA PRO A 107 -2.27 0.41 5.13
C PRO A 107 -3.55 -0.30 5.59
N GLN A 108 -4.25 0.31 6.55
CA GLN A 108 -5.51 -0.20 7.06
C GLN A 108 -6.67 0.48 6.35
N LEU A 109 -7.33 -0.21 5.42
CA LEU A 109 -8.47 0.34 4.70
C LEU A 109 -9.76 0.19 5.51
N LEU A 110 -10.37 1.34 5.83
CA LEU A 110 -11.66 1.42 6.51
C LEU A 110 -12.81 1.02 5.56
N PRO A 111 -13.99 0.67 6.10
CA PRO A 111 -15.18 0.44 5.27
C PRO A 111 -15.46 1.64 4.36
N PRO A 112 -15.66 1.43 3.05
CA PRO A 112 -16.02 2.52 2.14
C PRO A 112 -17.31 3.22 2.57
N THR A 113 -17.30 4.54 2.49
CA THR A 113 -18.42 5.41 2.85
C THR A 113 -19.05 6.03 1.60
N THR A 114 -20.21 6.67 1.80
CA THR A 114 -20.81 7.55 0.78
C THR A 114 -21.05 6.86 -0.58
N ILE A 115 -21.37 5.55 -0.55
CA ILE A 115 -21.54 4.73 -1.75
C ILE A 115 -22.80 5.15 -2.53
N THR A 116 -22.61 5.48 -3.80
CA THR A 116 -23.66 5.80 -4.78
C THR A 116 -23.77 4.68 -5.83
N ASP A 117 -24.50 4.92 -6.92
CA ASP A 117 -24.55 4.04 -8.08
C ASP A 117 -23.32 4.15 -8.98
N SER A 118 -22.48 5.18 -8.79
CA SER A 118 -21.31 5.46 -9.65
C SER A 118 -20.05 5.94 -8.91
N SER A 119 -20.09 6.01 -7.57
CA SER A 119 -18.97 6.46 -6.75
C SER A 119 -18.94 5.81 -5.38
N ALA A 120 -17.77 5.84 -4.75
CA ALA A 120 -17.57 5.45 -3.36
C ALA A 120 -16.40 6.23 -2.75
N GLN A 121 -16.47 6.54 -1.46
CA GLN A 121 -15.41 7.22 -0.75
C GLN A 121 -14.60 6.19 0.06
N LEU A 122 -13.28 6.27 -0.07
CA LEU A 122 -12.32 5.42 0.61
C LEU A 122 -11.60 6.21 1.69
N HIS A 123 -11.37 5.57 2.82
CA HIS A 123 -10.58 6.13 3.92
C HIS A 123 -9.63 5.07 4.46
N TRP A 124 -8.38 5.43 4.76
CA TRP A 124 -7.40 4.48 5.31
C TRP A 124 -6.49 5.12 6.35
N CYS A 125 -5.90 4.27 7.19
CA CYS A 125 -4.84 4.68 8.12
C CYS A 125 -3.49 4.22 7.58
N GLU A 126 -2.46 5.07 7.69
CA GLU A 126 -1.11 4.74 7.23
C GLU A 126 -0.48 3.60 8.02
N PRO A 127 0.44 2.83 7.41
CA PRO A 127 1.29 1.90 8.13
C PRO A 127 2.30 2.58 9.06
N LEU A 128 2.91 1.82 9.96
CA LEU A 128 4.06 2.24 10.76
C LEU A 128 5.36 2.09 9.93
N SER A 129 5.41 2.76 8.79
CA SER A 129 6.50 2.65 7.82
C SER A 129 6.69 3.97 7.07
N THR A 130 7.88 4.19 6.53
CA THR A 130 8.13 5.31 5.63
C THR A 130 7.33 5.14 4.33
N VAL A 131 6.46 6.10 4.00
CA VAL A 131 5.60 6.07 2.81
C VAL A 131 5.84 7.31 1.95
N ARG A 132 6.12 7.11 0.66
CA ARG A 132 6.21 8.19 -0.35
C ARG A 132 4.89 8.47 -1.06
N GLY A 133 3.95 7.52 -1.02
CA GLY A 133 2.61 7.70 -1.56
C GLY A 133 1.77 6.43 -1.52
N TYR A 134 0.58 6.51 -2.11
CA TYR A 134 -0.35 5.38 -2.20
C TYR A 134 -0.80 5.10 -3.63
N ARG A 135 -1.15 3.85 -3.91
CA ARG A 135 -1.82 3.44 -5.13
C ARG A 135 -3.12 2.74 -4.81
N LEU A 136 -4.17 3.12 -5.53
CA LEU A 136 -5.48 2.48 -5.43
C LEU A 136 -5.63 1.44 -6.54
N LEU A 137 -6.12 0.27 -6.15
CA LEU A 137 -6.21 -0.90 -7.01
C LEU A 137 -7.64 -1.42 -6.97
N LEU A 138 -8.34 -1.36 -8.09
CA LEU A 138 -9.76 -1.68 -8.20
C LEU A 138 -10.00 -2.89 -9.11
N SER A 139 -10.85 -3.82 -8.69
CA SER A 139 -11.34 -4.95 -9.48
C SER A 139 -12.84 -5.11 -9.34
N ASN A 140 -13.52 -5.53 -10.40
CA ASN A 140 -14.94 -5.89 -10.43
C ASN A 140 -15.09 -7.40 -10.72
N ASP A 141 -15.00 -8.24 -9.68
CA ASP A 141 -15.10 -9.72 -9.75
C ASP A 141 -14.17 -10.45 -10.74
N GLY A 142 -13.20 -9.76 -11.33
CA GLY A 142 -12.12 -10.34 -12.13
C GLY A 142 -10.85 -10.56 -11.30
N PRO A 143 -9.91 -11.42 -11.77
CA PRO A 143 -8.66 -11.68 -11.06
C PRO A 143 -7.70 -10.47 -11.06
N ALA A 144 -7.86 -9.54 -12.01
CA ALA A 144 -6.93 -8.43 -12.19
C ALA A 144 -7.44 -7.13 -11.51
N HIS A 145 -6.67 -6.63 -10.55
CA HIS A 145 -6.83 -5.27 -10.06
C HIS A 145 -6.17 -4.30 -11.04
N ARG A 146 -6.85 -3.21 -11.37
CA ARG A 146 -6.31 -2.13 -12.19
C ARG A 146 -6.04 -0.90 -11.32
N PRO A 147 -4.97 -0.14 -11.58
CA PRO A 147 -4.76 1.15 -10.93
C PRO A 147 -5.94 2.10 -11.17
N ASP A 148 -6.39 2.76 -10.11
CA ASP A 148 -7.30 3.90 -10.20
C ASP A 148 -6.46 5.19 -10.24
N GLY A 149 -6.16 5.66 -11.45
CA GLY A 149 -5.42 6.90 -11.66
C GLY A 149 -3.93 6.87 -11.26
N PRO A 150 -3.30 8.05 -11.15
CA PRO A 150 -1.91 8.18 -10.72
C PRO A 150 -1.73 7.94 -9.21
N PRO A 151 -0.49 7.76 -8.72
CA PRO A 151 -0.22 7.68 -7.29
C PRO A 151 -0.72 8.90 -6.51
N LEU A 152 -1.22 8.65 -5.31
CA LEU A 152 -1.64 9.67 -4.36
C LEU A 152 -0.46 10.10 -3.48
N ALA A 153 -0.55 11.35 -2.99
CA ALA A 153 0.44 11.96 -2.11
C ALA A 153 0.60 11.21 -0.76
N PRO A 154 1.74 11.36 -0.06
CA PRO A 154 2.01 10.65 1.19
C PRO A 154 1.09 11.06 2.36
N ASP A 155 0.48 12.24 2.31
CA ASP A 155 -0.51 12.76 3.26
C ASP A 155 -1.96 12.38 2.89
N ALA A 156 -2.16 11.62 1.81
CA ALA A 156 -3.48 11.15 1.40
C ALA A 156 -3.98 10.04 2.36
N ARG A 157 -5.18 10.24 2.92
CA ARG A 157 -5.93 9.21 3.69
C ARG A 157 -7.36 9.06 3.20
N LEU A 158 -7.77 9.87 2.22
CA LEU A 158 -9.11 9.94 1.67
C LEU A 158 -9.02 9.97 0.15
N HIS A 159 -9.89 9.24 -0.54
CA HIS A 159 -10.05 9.35 -2.00
C HIS A 159 -11.48 9.00 -2.42
N THR A 160 -11.97 9.61 -3.50
CA THR A 160 -13.29 9.30 -4.05
C THR A 160 -13.14 8.57 -5.38
N LEU A 161 -13.54 7.30 -5.40
CA LEU A 161 -13.71 6.54 -6.63
C LEU A 161 -14.89 7.10 -7.41
N THR A 162 -14.73 7.24 -8.73
CA THR A 162 -15.77 7.75 -9.64
C THR A 162 -15.87 6.87 -10.89
N GLY A 163 -16.92 7.03 -11.69
CA GLY A 163 -17.12 6.26 -12.92
C GLY A 163 -17.38 4.76 -12.69
N LEU A 164 -17.86 4.40 -11.49
CA LEU A 164 -18.23 3.02 -11.18
C LEU A 164 -19.53 2.65 -11.90
N ARG A 165 -19.72 1.36 -12.18
CA ARG A 165 -20.98 0.84 -12.70
C ARG A 165 -21.95 0.59 -11.54
N SER A 166 -23.23 0.85 -11.77
CA SER A 166 -24.29 0.60 -10.79
C SER A 166 -24.49 -0.88 -10.53
N ALA A 167 -24.99 -1.23 -9.33
CA ALA A 167 -25.27 -2.61 -8.90
C ALA A 167 -24.09 -3.59 -9.17
N THR A 168 -22.86 -3.11 -9.06
CA THR A 168 -21.64 -3.87 -9.36
C THR A 168 -20.82 -4.05 -8.10
N ALA A 169 -20.37 -5.28 -7.84
CA ALA A 169 -19.46 -5.57 -6.75
C ALA A 169 -18.02 -5.19 -7.15
N TYR A 170 -17.35 -4.50 -6.24
CA TYR A 170 -15.96 -4.07 -6.38
C TYR A 170 -15.12 -4.61 -5.22
N ARG A 171 -13.89 -4.98 -5.53
CA ARG A 171 -12.80 -5.14 -4.57
C ARG A 171 -11.81 -4.01 -4.79
N VAL A 172 -11.53 -3.26 -3.74
CA VAL A 172 -10.57 -2.17 -3.73
C VAL A 172 -9.46 -2.47 -2.73
N CYS A 173 -8.22 -2.15 -3.09
CA CYS A 173 -7.06 -2.23 -2.22
C CYS A 173 -6.29 -0.90 -2.24
N VAL A 174 -5.75 -0.52 -1.09
CA VAL A 174 -4.79 0.58 -0.94
C VAL A 174 -3.41 -0.04 -0.76
N GLU A 175 -2.45 0.39 -1.56
CA GLU A 175 -1.07 -0.05 -1.52
C GLU A 175 -0.19 1.15 -1.17
N ALA A 176 0.58 1.06 -0.10
CA ALA A 176 1.60 2.06 0.24
C ALA A 176 2.90 1.72 -0.52
N PHE A 177 3.68 2.74 -0.90
CA PHE A 177 4.99 2.52 -1.52
C PHE A 177 6.05 3.51 -1.03
N ASN A 178 7.30 3.07 -1.07
CA ASN A 178 8.50 3.86 -0.81
C ASN A 178 9.63 3.47 -1.79
N ALA A 179 10.88 3.83 -1.50
CA ALA A 179 12.02 3.49 -2.35
C ALA A 179 12.31 1.98 -2.42
N ALA A 180 12.09 1.24 -1.33
CA ALA A 180 12.30 -0.20 -1.26
C ALA A 180 11.21 -1.03 -1.96
N GLY A 181 10.01 -0.47 -2.16
CA GLY A 181 8.97 -1.12 -2.96
C GLY A 181 7.55 -0.81 -2.50
N GLN A 182 6.65 -1.77 -2.73
CA GLN A 182 5.23 -1.66 -2.41
C GLN A 182 4.82 -2.61 -1.28
N SER A 183 3.84 -2.18 -0.49
CA SER A 183 3.25 -3.00 0.57
C SER A 183 2.54 -4.23 0.02
N ARG A 184 2.52 -5.32 0.79
CA ARG A 184 1.80 -6.54 0.39
C ARG A 184 0.28 -6.30 0.36
N ARG A 185 -0.36 -6.67 -0.75
CA ARG A 185 -1.81 -6.91 -0.77
C ARG A 185 -2.10 -8.20 -0.02
N LEU A 186 -2.54 -8.10 1.23
CA LEU A 186 -3.00 -9.27 1.98
C LEU A 186 -4.28 -9.79 1.31
N GLU A 187 -4.13 -10.77 0.42
CA GLU A 187 -5.25 -11.46 -0.19
C GLU A 187 -5.93 -12.35 0.86
N GLY A 188 -7.16 -11.98 1.25
CA GLY A 188 -8.14 -12.94 1.72
C GLY A 188 -7.82 -13.73 2.99
N VAL A 189 -7.27 -13.10 4.03
CA VAL A 189 -7.56 -13.61 5.37
C VAL A 189 -8.99 -13.16 5.69
N ALA A 190 -9.97 -14.03 5.38
CA ALA A 190 -11.23 -13.99 6.11
C ALA A 190 -10.88 -14.05 7.60
N PRO A 191 -11.61 -13.34 8.49
CA PRO A 191 -11.42 -13.49 9.92
C PRO A 191 -11.33 -14.97 10.22
N ARG A 192 -10.18 -15.45 10.70
CA ARG A 192 -10.15 -16.79 11.26
C ARG A 192 -11.03 -16.65 12.50
N SER A 193 -12.27 -17.10 12.41
CA SER A 193 -13.01 -17.48 13.60
C SER A 193 -12.28 -18.70 14.18
N SER A 194 -11.10 -18.49 14.76
CA SER A 194 -10.52 -19.42 15.70
C SER A 194 -11.32 -19.27 16.98
N PRO A 195 -12.13 -20.27 17.36
CA PRO A 195 -12.69 -20.28 18.69
C PRO A 195 -11.55 -20.76 19.59
N GLU A 196 -10.73 -19.86 20.13
CA GLU A 196 -10.15 -19.99 21.47
C GLU A 196 -9.18 -18.82 21.73
N ARG A 197 -9.68 -17.78 22.39
CA ARG A 197 -9.08 -17.17 23.60
C ARG A 197 -9.88 -15.92 23.94
N ARG A 198 -10.69 -16.04 24.98
CA ARG A 198 -11.25 -14.87 25.65
C ARG A 198 -10.13 -14.19 26.45
N HIS A 199 -10.14 -12.85 26.39
CA HIS A 199 -9.64 -11.93 27.40
C HIS A 199 -8.13 -11.57 27.36
N LEU A 200 -7.80 -10.54 26.57
CA LEU A 200 -7.32 -9.25 27.09
C LEU A 200 -7.57 -8.14 26.03
N ASP A 201 -7.98 -6.97 26.50
CA ASP A 201 -8.82 -5.99 25.80
C ASP A 201 -8.25 -5.25 24.58
N GLY A 202 -9.13 -5.08 23.58
CA GLY A 202 -9.08 -4.12 22.47
C GLY A 202 -9.87 -4.63 21.25
N PRO A 203 -10.76 -3.85 20.60
CA PRO A 203 -11.31 -4.24 19.31
C PRO A 203 -10.19 -4.12 18.27
N GLY A 204 -9.39 -5.18 18.17
CA GLY A 204 -8.37 -5.36 17.14
C GLY A 204 -9.06 -5.44 15.80
N LEU A 205 -9.29 -4.28 15.21
CA LEU A 205 -9.78 -4.08 13.86
C LEU A 205 -8.87 -4.87 12.93
N GLU A 206 -9.30 -6.08 12.53
CA GLU A 206 -8.73 -6.87 11.43
C GLU A 206 -8.99 -6.15 10.09
N LEU A 207 -8.53 -4.90 9.99
CA LEU A 207 -8.60 -4.08 8.80
C LEU A 207 -7.33 -4.33 7.99
N GLY A 208 -7.46 -5.13 6.93
CA GLY A 208 -6.41 -5.26 5.92
C GLY A 208 -6.41 -4.10 4.91
N PRO A 209 -5.52 -4.15 3.91
CA PRO A 209 -5.40 -3.14 2.87
C PRO A 209 -6.54 -3.16 1.84
N CYS A 210 -7.40 -4.18 1.87
CA CYS A 210 -8.42 -4.42 0.87
C CYS A 210 -9.84 -4.52 1.45
N ARG A 211 -10.82 -4.02 0.71
CA ARG A 211 -12.25 -4.07 1.04
C ARG A 211 -13.09 -4.41 -0.17
N ARG A 212 -14.26 -5.00 0.07
CA ARG A 212 -15.30 -5.19 -0.93
C ARG A 212 -16.47 -4.27 -0.63
N PHE A 213 -17.09 -3.74 -1.69
CA PHE A 213 -18.33 -2.98 -1.60
C PHE A 213 -19.13 -3.16 -2.89
N THR A 214 -20.43 -2.87 -2.83
CA THR A 214 -21.32 -2.94 -3.99
C THR A 214 -21.96 -1.57 -4.19
N THR A 215 -21.89 -1.06 -5.42
CA THR A 215 -22.57 0.19 -5.77
C THR A 215 -24.08 0.03 -5.73
N LYS A 216 -24.79 1.14 -5.49
CA LYS A 216 -26.26 1.14 -5.49
C LYS A 216 -26.80 0.87 -6.91
N PRO A 217 -28.03 0.35 -7.04
CA PRO A 217 -28.69 0.30 -8.34
C PRO A 217 -28.94 1.70 -8.87
N SER A 218 -28.92 1.86 -10.20
CA SER A 218 -29.24 3.13 -10.83
C SER A 218 -30.70 3.49 -10.55
N ARG A 219 -30.96 4.75 -10.19
CA ARG A 219 -32.33 5.24 -9.96
C ARG A 219 -33.20 5.08 -11.22
N TYR A 220 -32.60 5.21 -12.40
CA TYR A 220 -33.29 5.05 -13.68
C TYR A 220 -33.74 3.62 -13.92
N THR A 221 -32.90 2.62 -13.64
CA THR A 221 -33.26 1.21 -13.84
C THR A 221 -34.35 0.77 -12.87
N VAL A 222 -34.30 1.24 -11.62
CA VAL A 222 -35.36 0.97 -10.63
C VAL A 222 -36.70 1.57 -11.08
N ALA A 223 -36.71 2.82 -11.55
CA ALA A 223 -37.93 3.46 -12.04
C ALA A 223 -38.50 2.77 -13.29
N ALA A 224 -37.64 2.36 -14.24
CA ALA A 224 -38.08 1.65 -15.44
C ALA A 224 -38.69 0.28 -15.13
N VAL A 225 -38.09 -0.49 -14.22
CA VAL A 225 -38.64 -1.78 -13.77
C VAL A 225 -39.95 -1.58 -13.02
N GLY A 226 -40.04 -0.57 -12.15
CA GLY A 226 -41.27 -0.22 -11.45
C GLY A 226 -42.40 0.16 -12.42
N ALA A 227 -42.13 1.01 -13.42
CA ALA A 227 -43.10 1.41 -14.43
C ALA A 227 -43.53 0.22 -15.30
N SER A 228 -42.59 -0.65 -15.69
CA SER A 228 -42.88 -1.85 -16.47
C SER A 228 -43.75 -2.85 -15.69
N GLY A 229 -43.45 -3.06 -14.40
CA GLY A 229 -44.24 -3.91 -13.52
C GLY A 229 -45.64 -3.36 -13.29
N LEU A 230 -45.77 -2.04 -13.04
CA LEU A 230 -47.06 -1.39 -12.88
C LEU A 230 -47.90 -1.48 -14.18
N LEU A 231 -47.28 -1.26 -15.34
CA LEU A 231 -47.94 -1.40 -16.64
C LEU A 231 -48.41 -2.84 -16.88
N ALA A 232 -47.57 -3.84 -16.59
CA ALA A 232 -47.95 -5.24 -16.72
C ALA A 232 -49.13 -5.60 -15.80
N LEU A 233 -49.12 -5.15 -14.55
CA LEU A 233 -50.22 -5.34 -13.60
C LEU A 233 -51.52 -4.67 -14.08
N LEU A 234 -51.44 -3.46 -14.64
CA LEU A 234 -52.59 -2.76 -15.23
C LEU A 234 -53.17 -3.54 -16.41
N LEU A 235 -52.33 -4.07 -17.30
CA LEU A 235 -52.78 -4.87 -18.44
C LEU A 235 -53.49 -6.16 -17.99
N VAL A 236 -52.97 -6.85 -16.97
CA VAL A 236 -53.61 -8.04 -16.39
C VAL A 236 -54.97 -7.70 -15.76
N ALA A 237 -55.06 -6.58 -15.03
CA ALA A 237 -56.32 -6.15 -14.43
C ALA A 237 -57.39 -5.80 -15.49
N VAL A 238 -57.01 -5.13 -16.58
CA VAL A 238 -57.90 -4.83 -17.71
C VAL A 238 -58.36 -6.11 -18.39
N ALA A 239 -57.46 -7.06 -18.65
CA ALA A 239 -57.81 -8.34 -19.25
C ALA A 239 -58.76 -9.16 -18.36
N ALA A 240 -58.51 -9.21 -17.04
CA ALA A 240 -59.39 -9.88 -16.09
C ALA A 240 -60.77 -9.20 -16.00
N GLY A 241 -60.83 -7.87 -15.99
CA GLY A 241 -62.08 -7.11 -16.00
C GLY A 241 -62.89 -7.32 -17.28
N ALA A 242 -62.23 -7.40 -18.43
CA ALA A 242 -62.88 -7.72 -19.71
C ALA A 242 -63.45 -9.15 -19.74
N CYS A 243 -62.83 -10.10 -19.04
CA CYS A 243 -63.33 -11.47 -18.91
C CYS A 243 -64.51 -11.62 -17.92
N CYS A 244 -64.70 -10.65 -17.02
CA CYS A 244 -65.78 -10.67 -16.01
C CYS A 244 -66.99 -9.78 -16.36
N GLY A 245 -67.06 -9.24 -17.59
CA GLY A 245 -68.27 -8.57 -18.08
C GLY A 245 -69.46 -9.54 -18.16
N PRO A 246 -70.70 -9.10 -17.86
CA PRO A 246 -71.86 -9.98 -17.90
C PRO A 246 -72.04 -10.55 -19.32
N PRO A 247 -72.51 -11.81 -19.47
CA PRO A 247 -72.82 -12.33 -20.79
C PRO A 247 -73.83 -11.40 -21.46
N CYS A 248 -73.50 -10.89 -22.65
CA CYS A 248 -74.43 -10.16 -23.49
C CYS A 248 -75.69 -11.01 -23.67
N ALA A 249 -76.76 -10.68 -22.94
CA ALA A 249 -78.08 -11.19 -23.22
C ALA A 249 -78.48 -10.64 -24.60
N LEU A 250 -78.46 -11.51 -25.62
CA LEU A 250 -79.09 -11.27 -26.90
C LEU A 250 -80.59 -11.02 -26.64
N LEU A 251 -81.02 -9.77 -26.78
CA LEU A 251 -82.41 -9.40 -26.92
C LEU A 251 -82.85 -9.78 -28.35
N LEU A 252 -83.66 -10.82 -28.46
CA LEU A 252 -84.57 -11.10 -29.57
C LEU A 252 -86.00 -11.20 -29.02
#